data_AF-A0A2E4IR13-F1
#
_entry.id   AF-A0A2E4IR13-F1
#
_cell.length_a   1.000
_cell.length_b   1.000
_cell.length_c   1.000
_cell.angle_alpha   90.00
_cell.angle_beta   90.00
_cell.angle_gamma   90.00
#
_symmetry.space_group_name_H-M   'P 1'
#
loop_
_entity.id
_entity.type
_entity.pdbx_description
1 polymer ?
#
loop_
_entity_poly.entity_id
_entity_poly.type
_entity_poly.pdbx_seq_one_letter_code
_entity_poly.pdbx_strand_id
1 'polypeptide(L)'
;PLSKKGMFAGLLICFARSISEFGATIVVSGNMPGRTQNISTAIYTSISSADNSSVIRLSFYSILMAILSITVHNILVNRKSR
;
A
#
# COMPACT_ATOMS: atom_id res chain seq x y z
N PRO A 1 -3.96 24.23 -21.28
CA PRO A 1 -3.15 23.13 -21.88
C PRO A 1 -1.80 22.93 -21.18
N LEU A 2 -1.07 24.01 -20.86
CA LEU A 2 0.17 23.95 -20.09
C LEU A 2 -0.02 23.41 -18.66
N SER A 3 -1.15 23.73 -18.03
CA SER A 3 -1.48 23.32 -16.65
C SER A 3 -1.92 21.85 -16.51
N LYS A 4 -2.19 21.14 -17.62
CA LYS A 4 -2.63 19.74 -17.58
C LYS A 4 -1.60 18.83 -16.91
N LYS A 5 -0.31 19.05 -17.18
CA LYS A 5 0.79 18.28 -16.56
C LYS A 5 0.85 18.49 -15.05
N GLY A 6 0.67 19.73 -14.59
CA GLY A 6 0.63 20.08 -13.17
C GLY A 6 -0.57 19.46 -12.43
N MET A 7 -1.75 19.46 -13.05
CA MET A 7 -2.93 18.79 -12.47
C MET A 7 -2.74 17.28 -12.32
N PHE A 8 -2.19 16.60 -13.34
CA PHE A 8 -1.93 15.16 -13.25
C PHE A 8 -0.89 14.83 -12.18
N ALA A 9 0.16 15.64 -12.06
CA ALA A 9 1.15 15.49 -10.99
C ALA A 9 0.53 15.69 -9.60
N GLY A 10 -0.29 16.73 -9.42
CA GLY A 10 -0.99 16.99 -8.17
C GLY A 10 -1.97 15.86 -7.79
N LEU A 11 -2.73 15.33 -8.76
CA LEU A 11 -3.61 14.19 -8.56
C LEU A 11 -2.85 12.94 -8.11
N LEU A 12 -1.72 12.63 -8.76
CA LEU A 12 -0.87 11.49 -8.39
C LEU A 12 -0.29 11.63 -6.98
N ILE A 13 0.19 12.83 -6.62
CA ILE A 13 0.73 13.10 -5.28
C ILE A 13 -0.37 13.00 -4.23
N CYS A 14 -1.55 13.54 -4.50
CA CYS A 14 -2.69 13.50 -3.58
C CYS A 14 -3.18 12.05 -3.38
N PHE A 15 -3.23 11.26 -4.46
CA PHE A 15 -3.53 9.83 -4.41
C PHE A 15 -2.50 9.05 -3.60
N ALA A 16 -1.20 9.26 -3.86
CA ALA A 16 -0.13 8.64 -3.09
C ALA A 16 -0.21 9.00 -1.60
N ARG A 17 -0.56 10.26 -1.27
CA ARG A 17 -0.72 10.70 0.12
C ARG A 17 -1.93 10.06 0.81
N SER A 18 -3.02 9.82 0.08
CA SER A 18 -4.20 9.13 0.59
C SER A 18 -3.93 7.65 0.89
N ILE A 19 -3.08 6.98 0.11
CA ILE A 19 -2.65 5.60 0.41
C ILE A 19 -1.84 5.55 1.72
N SER A 20 -1.08 6.60 2.00
CA SER A 20 -0.29 6.73 3.23
C SER A 20 -1.11 7.16 4.47
N GLU A 21 -2.41 7.45 4.35
CA GLU A 21 -3.31 7.77 5.46
C GLU A 21 -3.76 6.50 6.21
N PHE A 22 -2.79 5.83 6.84
CA PHE A 22 -3.08 4.71 7.73
C PHE A 22 -3.72 5.17 9.05
N GLY A 23 -3.17 6.23 9.66
CA GLY A 23 -3.55 6.68 11.01
C GLY A 23 -4.97 7.24 11.09
N ALA A 24 -5.38 8.10 10.17
CA ALA A 24 -6.72 8.65 10.17
C ALA A 24 -7.79 7.57 9.95
N THR A 25 -7.50 6.59 9.10
CA THR A 25 -8.42 5.49 8.80
C THR A 25 -8.70 4.63 10.03
N ILE A 26 -7.69 4.31 10.86
CA ILE A 26 -7.90 3.50 12.07
C ILE A 26 -8.64 4.27 13.16
N VAL A 27 -8.45 5.60 13.25
CA VAL A 27 -9.13 6.44 14.25
C VAL A 27 -10.60 6.63 13.88
N VAL A 28 -10.92 6.81 12.60
CA VAL A 28 -12.30 7.06 12.14
C VAL A 28 -13.08 5.77 11.93
N SER A 29 -12.47 4.76 11.29
CA SER A 29 -13.17 3.52 10.90
C SER A 29 -12.89 2.34 11.84
N GLY A 30 -11.99 2.49 12.81
CA GLY A 30 -11.53 1.39 13.65
C GLY A 30 -10.80 0.30 12.86
N ASN A 31 -10.62 -0.87 13.49
CA ASN A 31 -10.13 -2.07 12.85
C ASN A 31 -11.01 -3.26 13.25
N MET A 32 -12.08 -3.52 12.48
CA MET A 32 -12.91 -4.71 12.64
C MET A 32 -12.45 -5.78 11.64
N PRO A 33 -11.88 -6.92 12.11
CA PRO A 33 -11.38 -7.97 11.24
C PRO A 33 -12.50 -8.50 10.33
N GLY A 34 -12.25 -8.54 9.02
CA GLY A 34 -13.20 -9.03 8.01
C GLY A 34 -14.31 -8.05 7.58
N ARG A 35 -14.38 -6.82 8.12
CA ARG A 35 -15.36 -5.80 7.68
C ARG A 35 -14.72 -4.49 7.23
N THR A 36 -13.90 -3.89 8.08
CA THR A 36 -13.21 -2.60 7.82
C THR A 36 -11.69 -2.74 7.77
N GLN A 37 -11.21 -3.97 7.76
CA GLN A 37 -9.79 -4.28 7.78
C GLN A 37 -9.17 -4.11 6.39
N ASN A 38 -8.19 -3.21 6.30
CA ASN A 38 -7.36 -3.04 5.11
C ASN A 38 -5.97 -3.65 5.37
N ILE A 39 -5.16 -3.79 4.31
CA ILE A 39 -3.84 -4.43 4.39
C ILE A 39 -2.94 -3.74 5.44
N SER A 40 -3.03 -2.41 5.56
CA SER A 40 -2.22 -1.64 6.49
C SER A 40 -2.65 -1.86 7.96
N THR A 41 -3.96 -1.88 8.24
CA THR A 41 -4.48 -2.17 9.59
C THR A 41 -4.25 -3.62 9.99
N ALA A 42 -4.31 -4.57 9.06
CA ALA A 42 -3.99 -5.97 9.31
C ALA A 42 -2.53 -6.17 9.77
N ILE A 43 -1.58 -5.51 9.12
CA ILE A 43 -0.16 -5.57 9.50
C ILE A 43 0.06 -4.92 10.86
N TYR A 44 -0.49 -3.72 11.09
CA TYR A 44 -0.34 -3.01 12.36
C TYR A 44 -0.90 -3.82 13.53
N THR A 45 -2.12 -4.35 13.42
CA THR A 45 -2.71 -5.16 14.49
C THR A 45 -1.95 -6.45 14.73
N SER A 46 -1.41 -7.09 13.68
CA SER A 46 -0.58 -8.28 13.84
C SER A 46 0.68 -7.98 14.66
N ILE A 47 1.30 -6.81 14.46
CA ILE A 47 2.45 -6.34 15.26
C ILE A 47 2.02 -6.02 16.70
N SER A 48 0.90 -5.31 16.89
CA SER A 48 0.40 -4.93 18.21
C SER A 48 -0.04 -6.13 19.07
N SER A 49 -0.47 -7.22 18.46
CA SER A 49 -0.88 -8.45 19.17
C SER A 49 0.29 -9.35 19.61
N ALA A 50 1.54 -8.97 19.32
CA ALA A 50 2.76 -9.75 19.65
C ALA A 50 2.75 -11.22 19.17
N ASP A 51 1.87 -11.57 18.22
CA ASP A 51 1.85 -12.88 17.57
C ASP A 51 2.94 -12.91 16.49
N ASN A 52 4.17 -13.13 16.95
CA ASN A 52 5.36 -13.17 16.11
C ASN A 52 5.23 -14.16 14.94
N SER A 53 4.46 -15.24 15.11
CA SER A 53 4.24 -16.24 14.07
C SER A 53 3.41 -15.70 12.90
N SER A 54 2.40 -14.88 13.18
CA SER A 54 1.54 -14.24 12.19
C SER A 54 2.21 -13.02 11.57
N VAL A 55 2.99 -12.24 12.35
CA VAL A 55 3.79 -11.11 11.84
C VAL A 55 4.79 -11.57 10.78
N ILE A 56 5.54 -12.65 11.04
CA ILE A 56 6.54 -13.16 10.10
C ILE A 56 5.87 -13.63 8.80
N ARG A 57 4.74 -14.34 8.89
CA ARG A 57 3.99 -14.80 7.70
C ARG A 57 3.45 -13.64 6.86
N LEU A 58 2.80 -12.65 7.48
CA LEU A 58 2.26 -11.49 6.76
C LEU A 58 3.36 -10.61 6.17
N SER A 59 4.46 -10.40 6.90
CA SER A 59 5.61 -9.65 6.41
C SER A 59 6.26 -10.33 5.20
N PHE A 60 6.37 -11.66 5.22
CA PHE A 60 6.85 -12.44 4.08
C PHE A 60 5.96 -12.27 2.84
N TYR A 61 4.63 -12.34 2.98
CA TYR A 61 3.71 -12.07 1.87
C TYR A 61 3.82 -10.62 1.34
N SER A 62 4.02 -9.65 2.22
CA SER A 62 4.20 -8.25 1.83
C SER A 62 5.48 -8.04 1.03
N ILE A 63 6.60 -8.66 1.46
CA ILE A 63 7.88 -8.62 0.73
C ILE A 63 7.74 -9.30 -0.63
N LEU A 64 7.08 -10.46 -0.67
CA LEU A 64 6.85 -11.20 -1.91
C LEU A 64 6.02 -10.38 -2.91
N MET A 65 4.94 -9.71 -2.45
CA MET A 65 4.15 -8.80 -3.27
C MET A 65 4.94 -7.60 -3.76
N ALA A 66 5.81 -7.03 -2.93
CA ALA A 66 6.68 -5.91 -3.33
C ALA A 66 7.67 -6.33 -4.42
N ILE A 67 8.30 -7.49 -4.27
CA ILE A 67 9.22 -8.05 -5.27
C ILE A 67 8.47 -8.31 -6.58
N LEU A 68 7.32 -8.99 -6.52
CA LEU A 68 6.49 -9.26 -7.71
C LEU A 68 6.08 -7.96 -8.41
N SER A 69 5.63 -6.95 -7.65
CA SER A 69 5.25 -5.65 -8.21
C SER A 69 6.42 -4.96 -8.90
N ILE A 70 7.62 -4.99 -8.32
CA ILE A 70 8.83 -4.41 -8.92
C ILE A 70 9.24 -5.18 -10.17
N THR A 71 9.20 -6.51 -10.14
CA THR A 71 9.52 -7.35 -11.31
C THR A 71 8.55 -7.10 -12.45
N VAL A 72 7.24 -7.07 -12.17
CA VAL A 72 6.20 -6.77 -13.16
C VAL A 72 6.36 -5.36 -13.71
N HIS A 73 6.62 -4.38 -12.85
CA HIS A 73 6.90 -3.01 -13.28
C HIS A 73 8.12 -2.94 -14.19
N ASN A 74 9.22 -3.61 -13.82
CA ASN A 74 10.45 -3.63 -14.60
C ASN A 74 10.21 -4.31 -15.96
N ILE A 75 9.48 -5.44 -16.02
CA ILE A 75 9.12 -6.10 -17.28
C ILE A 75 8.25 -5.18 -18.17
N LEU A 76 7.24 -4.52 -17.60
CA LEU A 76 6.35 -3.63 -18.36
C LEU A 76 7.05 -2.38 -18.87
N VAL A 77 7.91 -1.76 -18.05
CA VAL A 77 8.69 -0.58 -18.41
C VAL A 77 9.75 -0.93 -19.45
N ASN A 78 10.44 -2.07 -19.29
CA ASN A 78 11.47 -2.50 -20.23
C ASN A 78 10.88 -2.91 -21.59
N ARG A 79 9.61 -3.34 -21.66
CA ARG A 79 8.88 -3.51 -22.93
C ARG A 79 8.47 -2.21 -23.60
N LYS A 80 8.39 -1.10 -22.86
CA LYS A 80 8.02 0.23 -23.40
C LYS A 80 9.23 1.06 -23.84
N SER A 81 10.44 0.54 -23.62
CA SER A 81 11.73 1.13 -24.04
C SER A 81 12.35 0.45 -25.28
N ARG A 82 11.55 -0.31 -26.03
CA ARG A 82 11.79 -0.71 -27.43
C ARG A 82 10.59 -0.29 -28.26
#